data_AF-G9YTP1-F1
#
_entry.id   AF-G9YTP1-F1
#
_cell.length_a   1.000
_cell.length_b   1.000
_cell.length_c   1.000
_cell.angle_alpha   90.00
_cell.angle_beta   90.00
_cell.angle_gamma   90.00
#
_symmetry.space_group_name_H-M   'P 1'
#
loop_
_entity.id
_entity.type
_entity.pdbx_description
1 polymer ?
#
loop_
_entity_poly.entity_id
_entity_poly.type
_entity_poly.pdbx_seq_one_letter_code
_entity_poly.pdbx_strand_id
1 'polypeptide(L)'
;MKILEKLLDISFVISLVLLGKFNLESLELSKYQIVVTVFWATGILKFKNPNNNIKESVLDSIKDLIISISVIPLWYWISGRIENELFEPVTIVAHFTSLMVILYLTQKSAKLSGAIAYYTHAVIPIIAFICIRVGMPIELSVIIAVIVPEPINYCYYKKQRANRAQEK
;
A
#
# COMPACT_ATOMS: atom_id res chain seq x y z
N MET A 1 4.53 4.76 20.29
CA MET A 1 4.80 3.88 19.13
C MET A 1 3.78 2.76 18.99
N LYS A 2 3.54 1.94 20.04
CA LYS A 2 2.59 0.80 20.00
C LYS A 2 1.16 1.10 19.53
N ILE A 3 0.60 2.27 19.84
CA ILE A 3 -0.77 2.64 19.42
C ILE A 3 -0.82 2.93 17.91
N LEU A 4 0.16 3.65 17.38
CA LEU A 4 0.23 3.98 15.96
C LEU A 4 0.43 2.72 15.10
N GLU A 5 1.28 1.79 15.56
CA GLU A 5 1.49 0.50 14.90
C GLU A 5 0.19 -0.31 14.84
N LYS A 6 -0.53 -0.42 15.96
CA LYS A 6 -1.85 -1.07 15.99
C LYS A 6 -2.87 -0.41 15.07
N LEU A 7 -2.89 0.93 15.02
CA LEU A 7 -3.78 1.66 14.11
C LEU A 7 -3.44 1.38 12.65
N LEU A 8 -2.15 1.29 12.30
CA LEU A 8 -1.70 0.91 10.96
C LEU A 8 -2.12 -0.53 10.62
N ASP A 9 -1.93 -1.48 11.55
CA ASP A 9 -2.32 -2.88 11.36
C ASP A 9 -3.82 -3.03 11.12
N ILE A 10 -4.63 -2.40 11.97
CA ILE A 10 -6.10 -2.43 11.85
C ILE A 10 -6.54 -1.77 10.54
N SER A 11 -5.97 -0.60 10.20
CA SER A 11 -6.30 0.11 8.96
C SER A 11 -5.94 -0.72 7.73
N PHE A 12 -4.80 -1.42 7.77
CA PHE A 12 -4.35 -2.31 6.72
C PHE A 12 -5.36 -3.45 6.50
N VAL A 13 -5.71 -4.19 7.56
CA VAL A 13 -6.67 -5.30 7.48
C VAL A 13 -8.04 -4.82 6.98
N ILE A 14 -8.57 -3.72 7.53
CA ILE A 14 -9.86 -3.18 7.11
C ILE A 14 -9.84 -2.81 5.63
N SER A 15 -8.81 -2.08 5.18
CA SER A 15 -8.69 -1.68 3.79
C SER A 15 -8.54 -2.88 2.85
N LEU A 16 -7.81 -3.92 3.25
CA LEU A 16 -7.65 -5.15 2.49
C LEU A 16 -8.98 -5.91 2.33
N VAL A 17 -9.79 -6.01 3.39
CA VAL A 17 -11.15 -6.57 3.31
C VAL A 17 -12.03 -5.76 2.36
N LEU A 18 -11.99 -4.42 2.47
CA LEU A 18 -12.80 -3.53 1.65
C LEU A 18 -12.43 -3.59 0.16
N LEU A 19 -11.18 -3.87 -0.19
CA LEU A 19 -10.77 -4.09 -1.59
C LEU A 19 -11.43 -5.32 -2.22
N GLY A 20 -11.78 -6.33 -1.43
CA GLY A 20 -12.58 -7.46 -1.92
C GLY A 20 -14.02 -7.07 -2.25
N LYS A 21 -14.54 -6.01 -1.61
CA LYS A 21 -15.92 -5.55 -1.77
C LYS A 21 -16.11 -4.48 -2.85
N PHE A 22 -15.10 -3.62 -3.06
CA PHE A 22 -15.18 -2.56 -4.07
C PHE A 22 -14.55 -3.03 -5.38
N ASN A 23 -15.36 -3.15 -6.43
CA ASN A 23 -14.87 -3.46 -7.77
C ASN A 23 -14.53 -2.18 -8.57
N LEU A 24 -13.52 -2.27 -9.44
CA LEU A 24 -13.05 -1.23 -10.35
C LEU A 24 -14.17 -0.72 -11.28
N GLU A 25 -15.12 -1.59 -11.61
CA GLU A 25 -16.25 -1.34 -12.52
C GLU A 25 -17.44 -0.64 -11.85
N SER A 26 -17.40 -0.44 -10.53
CA SER A 26 -18.50 0.21 -9.82
C SER A 26 -18.53 1.72 -10.04
N LEU A 27 -19.74 2.29 -10.05
CA LEU A 27 -20.04 3.74 -10.11
C LEU A 27 -19.42 4.56 -8.94
N GLU A 28 -18.69 3.90 -8.04
CA GLU A 28 -18.07 4.46 -6.84
C GLU A 28 -16.54 4.51 -6.93
N LEU A 29 -15.99 4.80 -8.12
CA LEU A 29 -14.53 4.95 -8.36
C LEU A 29 -13.81 5.77 -7.27
N SER A 30 -14.49 6.80 -6.74
CA SER A 30 -13.96 7.61 -5.62
C SER A 30 -13.76 6.83 -4.32
N LYS A 31 -14.69 5.93 -3.95
CA LYS A 31 -14.57 5.14 -2.73
C LYS A 31 -13.51 4.06 -2.87
N TYR A 32 -13.47 3.39 -4.02
CA TYR A 32 -12.41 2.44 -4.35
C TYR A 32 -11.02 3.08 -4.28
N GLN A 33 -10.84 4.26 -4.86
CA GLN A 33 -9.57 4.99 -4.82
C GLN A 33 -9.13 5.36 -3.41
N ILE A 34 -10.07 5.73 -2.53
CA ILE A 34 -9.77 5.97 -1.11
C ILE A 34 -9.28 4.68 -0.44
N VAL A 35 -9.98 3.56 -0.67
CA VAL A 35 -9.60 2.27 -0.09
C VAL A 35 -8.21 1.83 -0.57
N VAL A 36 -7.94 1.91 -1.87
CA VAL A 36 -6.61 1.62 -2.45
C VAL A 36 -5.53 2.51 -1.84
N THR A 37 -5.83 3.80 -1.66
CA THR A 37 -4.87 4.76 -1.08
C THR A 37 -4.54 4.39 0.37
N VAL A 38 -5.55 4.10 1.19
CA VAL A 38 -5.36 3.69 2.58
C VAL A 38 -4.60 2.37 2.66
N PHE A 39 -4.99 1.38 1.86
CA PHE A 39 -4.32 0.08 1.78
C PHE A 39 -2.84 0.20 1.44
N TRP A 40 -2.53 0.95 0.39
CA TRP A 40 -1.17 1.13 -0.08
C TRP A 40 -0.32 1.89 0.95
N ALA A 41 -0.82 3.02 1.46
CA ALA A 41 -0.09 3.84 2.41
C ALA A 41 0.17 3.09 3.72
N THR A 42 -0.85 2.42 4.26
CA THR A 42 -0.72 1.62 5.50
C THR A 42 0.20 0.43 5.29
N GLY A 43 0.13 -0.25 4.13
CA GLY A 43 1.04 -1.31 3.74
C GLY A 43 2.49 -0.85 3.74
N ILE A 44 2.83 0.23 3.04
CA ILE A 44 4.21 0.74 3.00
C ILE A 44 4.70 1.19 4.39
N LEU A 45 3.87 1.89 5.15
CA LEU A 45 4.25 2.40 6.47
C LEU A 45 4.39 1.28 7.51
N LYS A 46 3.59 0.22 7.43
CA LYS A 46 3.74 -0.98 8.27
C LYS A 46 5.11 -1.64 8.05
N PHE A 47 5.59 -1.71 6.80
CA PHE A 47 6.90 -2.25 6.46
C PHE A 47 8.09 -1.39 6.86
N LYS A 48 7.88 -0.09 7.12
CA LYS A 48 8.94 0.81 7.59
C LYS A 48 9.46 0.44 8.98
N ASN A 49 8.70 -0.32 9.78
CA ASN A 49 9.02 -0.55 11.19
C ASN A 49 10.39 -1.24 11.35
N PRO A 50 11.41 -0.58 11.94
CA PRO A 50 12.79 -1.06 11.96
C PRO A 50 13.04 -2.28 12.84
N ASN A 51 12.04 -2.71 13.62
CA ASN A 51 12.17 -3.85 14.53
C ASN A 51 11.89 -5.21 13.88
N ASN A 52 11.33 -5.25 12.67
CA ASN A 52 10.96 -6.49 12.01
C ASN A 52 11.95 -6.86 10.91
N ASN A 53 12.39 -8.11 10.91
CA ASN A 53 13.04 -8.68 9.73
C ASN A 53 12.03 -8.70 8.57
N ILE A 54 12.46 -8.46 7.33
CA ILE A 54 11.55 -8.42 6.15
C ILE A 54 10.72 -9.70 6.06
N LYS A 55 11.33 -10.85 6.37
CA LYS A 55 10.64 -12.15 6.40
C LYS A 55 9.48 -12.16 7.40
N GLU A 56 9.68 -11.58 8.58
CA GLU A 56 8.65 -11.50 9.62
C GLU A 56 7.54 -10.53 9.21
N SER A 57 7.86 -9.35 8.66
CA SER A 57 6.86 -8.42 8.16
C SER A 57 6.01 -9.00 7.02
N VAL A 58 6.62 -9.77 6.12
CA VAL A 58 5.89 -10.49 5.05
C VAL A 58 4.99 -11.58 5.66
N LEU A 59 5.50 -12.37 6.59
CA LEU A 59 4.70 -13.41 7.27
C LEU A 59 3.51 -12.82 8.02
N ASP A 60 3.69 -11.72 8.73
CA ASP A 60 2.60 -11.04 9.42
C ASP A 60 1.58 -10.47 8.43
N SER A 61 2.03 -9.92 7.31
CA SER A 61 1.13 -9.47 6.23
C SER A 61 0.36 -10.62 5.58
N ILE A 62 0.95 -11.82 5.49
CA ILE A 62 0.25 -13.02 5.01
C ILE A 62 -0.83 -13.45 6.02
N LYS A 63 -0.59 -13.33 7.32
CA LYS A 63 -1.64 -13.58 8.33
C LYS A 63 -2.80 -12.61 8.15
N ASP A 64 -2.52 -11.33 7.92
CA ASP A 64 -3.55 -10.32 7.64
C ASP A 64 -4.36 -10.64 6.37
N LEU A 65 -3.70 -11.17 5.33
CA LEU A 65 -4.37 -11.65 4.12
C LEU A 65 -5.32 -12.80 4.43
N ILE A 66 -4.88 -13.81 5.19
CA ILE A 66 -5.71 -14.95 5.59
C ILE A 66 -6.92 -14.48 6.40
N ILE A 67 -6.71 -13.57 7.35
CA ILE A 67 -7.79 -12.95 8.13
C ILE A 67 -8.77 -12.26 7.18
N SER A 68 -8.29 -11.47 6.23
CA SER A 68 -9.14 -10.70 5.32
C SER A 68 -9.99 -11.59 4.41
N ILE A 69 -9.40 -12.65 3.87
CA ILE A 69 -10.12 -13.67 3.08
C ILE A 69 -11.16 -14.39 3.94
N SER A 70 -10.88 -14.64 5.22
CA SER A 70 -11.81 -15.34 6.13
C SER A 70 -12.96 -14.46 6.61
N VAL A 71 -12.75 -13.14 6.71
CA VAL A 71 -13.76 -12.17 7.13
C VAL A 71 -14.87 -12.00 6.08
N ILE A 72 -14.55 -12.13 4.78
CA ILE A 72 -15.55 -12.00 3.71
C ILE A 72 -16.69 -13.03 3.82
N PRO A 73 -16.42 -14.36 3.92
CA PRO A 73 -17.47 -15.36 4.11
C PRO A 73 -18.25 -15.13 5.40
N LEU A 74 -17.58 -14.71 6.48
CA LEU A 74 -18.22 -14.40 7.75
C LEU A 74 -19.19 -13.21 7.62
N TRP A 75 -18.80 -12.18 6.87
CA TRP A 75 -19.65 -11.03 6.57
C TRP A 75 -20.91 -11.46 5.82
N TYR A 76 -20.77 -12.31 4.81
CA TYR A 76 -21.89 -12.86 4.06
C TYR A 76 -22.84 -13.66 4.95
N TRP A 77 -22.28 -14.54 5.78
CA TRP A 77 -23.03 -15.32 6.76
C TRP A 77 -23.86 -14.42 7.71
N ILE A 78 -23.25 -13.37 8.27
CA ILE A 78 -23.93 -12.42 9.16
C ILE A 78 -25.01 -11.63 8.41
N SER A 79 -24.73 -11.22 7.17
CA SER A 79 -25.64 -10.39 6.38
C SER A 79 -26.85 -11.16 5.81
N GLY A 80 -26.87 -12.50 5.91
CA GLY A 80 -27.91 -13.34 5.32
C GLY A 80 -27.90 -13.39 3.79
N ARG A 81 -26.87 -12.82 3.15
CA ARG A 81 -26.67 -12.88 1.69
C ARG A 81 -25.77 -14.06 1.36
N ILE A 82 -26.26 -15.00 0.55
CA ILE A 82 -25.45 -16.09 -0.01
C ILE A 82 -24.94 -15.62 -1.37
N GLU A 83 -23.90 -14.79 -1.36
CA GLU A 83 -23.15 -14.46 -2.58
C GLU A 83 -21.78 -15.12 -2.45
N ASN A 84 -21.61 -16.25 -3.13
CA ASN A 84 -20.34 -16.97 -3.21
C ASN A 84 -19.54 -16.42 -4.40
N GLU A 85 -19.24 -15.14 -4.38
CA GLU A 85 -18.44 -14.52 -5.43
C GLU A 85 -16.97 -14.84 -5.21
N LEU A 86 -16.49 -15.86 -5.91
CA LEU A 86 -15.08 -16.23 -6.03
C LEU A 86 -14.17 -15.05 -6.45
N PHE A 87 -14.78 -13.98 -6.96
CA PHE A 87 -14.14 -12.74 -7.40
C PHE A 87 -13.58 -11.89 -6.26
N GLU A 88 -14.21 -11.87 -5.07
CA GLU A 88 -13.75 -11.02 -3.97
C GLU A 88 -12.40 -11.47 -3.39
N PRO A 89 -12.20 -12.77 -3.05
CA PRO A 89 -10.91 -13.23 -2.55
C PRO A 89 -9.79 -13.09 -3.59
N VAL A 90 -10.10 -13.29 -4.87
CA VAL A 90 -9.15 -13.13 -5.97
C VAL A 90 -8.68 -11.68 -6.09
N THR A 91 -9.61 -10.73 -5.98
CA THR A 91 -9.30 -9.29 -6.03
C THR A 91 -8.40 -8.88 -4.88
N ILE A 92 -8.66 -9.38 -3.67
CA ILE A 92 -7.79 -9.16 -2.51
C ILE A 92 -6.38 -9.68 -2.76
N VAL A 93 -6.25 -10.93 -3.25
CA VAL A 93 -4.95 -11.53 -3.53
C VAL A 93 -4.19 -10.72 -4.58
N ALA A 94 -4.86 -10.26 -5.64
CA ALA A 94 -4.23 -9.44 -6.68
C ALA A 94 -3.67 -8.12 -6.13
N HIS A 95 -4.43 -7.42 -5.28
CA HIS A 95 -3.97 -6.19 -4.62
C HIS A 95 -2.81 -6.45 -3.67
N PHE A 96 -2.88 -7.54 -2.91
CA PHE A 96 -1.83 -7.95 -2.00
C PHE A 96 -0.52 -8.28 -2.73
N THR A 97 -0.59 -9.04 -3.82
CA THR A 97 0.57 -9.34 -4.67
C THR A 97 1.17 -8.07 -5.24
N SER A 98 0.33 -7.14 -5.71
CA SER A 98 0.78 -5.83 -6.21
C SER A 98 1.54 -5.05 -5.14
N LEU A 99 1.00 -4.99 -3.91
CA LEU A 99 1.67 -4.36 -2.78
C LEU A 99 3.03 -5.00 -2.49
N MET A 100 3.16 -6.33 -2.55
CA MET A 100 4.44 -7.00 -2.33
C MET A 100 5.52 -6.60 -3.35
N VAL A 101 5.13 -6.43 -4.61
CA VAL A 101 6.04 -5.91 -5.65
C VAL A 101 6.48 -4.48 -5.34
N ILE A 102 5.54 -3.61 -4.96
CA ILE A 102 5.82 -2.21 -4.62
C ILE A 102 6.73 -2.12 -3.39
N LEU A 103 6.50 -2.97 -2.39
CA LEU A 103 7.33 -3.04 -1.20
C LEU A 103 8.76 -3.45 -1.51
N TYR A 104 8.94 -4.44 -2.40
CA TYR A 104 10.27 -4.83 -2.88
C TYR A 104 11.01 -3.66 -3.52
N LEU A 105 10.35 -2.89 -4.39
CA LEU A 105 10.92 -1.70 -5.01
C LEU A 105 11.23 -0.61 -3.96
N THR A 106 10.31 -0.36 -3.03
CA THR A 106 10.47 0.62 -1.95
C THR A 106 11.65 0.29 -1.06
N GLN A 107 11.85 -0.99 -0.76
CA GLN A 107 12.99 -1.43 0.03
C GLN A 107 14.32 -1.16 -0.68
N LYS A 108 14.38 -1.38 -2.00
CA LYS A 108 15.57 -1.06 -2.80
C LYS A 108 15.86 0.44 -2.77
N SER A 109 14.84 1.29 -2.91
CA SER A 109 14.97 2.74 -2.78
C SER A 109 15.36 3.15 -1.35
N ALA A 110 14.83 2.50 -0.32
CA ALA A 110 15.16 2.78 1.08
C ALA A 110 16.61 2.43 1.46
N LYS A 111 17.20 1.39 0.86
CA LYS A 111 18.63 1.08 1.03
C LYS A 111 19.55 2.19 0.52
N LEU A 112 19.09 2.95 -0.48
CA LEU A 112 19.83 4.06 -1.07
C LEU A 112 19.54 5.37 -0.33
N SER A 113 18.27 5.75 -0.27
CA SER A 113 17.83 7.08 0.17
C SER A 113 17.45 7.14 1.65
N GLY A 114 17.46 6.01 2.36
CA GLY A 114 17.06 5.88 3.75
C GLY A 114 15.54 5.84 3.93
N ALA A 115 15.09 6.12 5.16
CA ALA A 115 13.69 6.00 5.55
C ALA A 115 12.72 6.92 4.77
N ILE A 116 13.23 7.93 4.05
CA ILE A 116 12.42 8.85 3.23
C ILE A 116 11.68 8.13 2.10
N ALA A 117 12.28 7.05 1.54
CA ALA A 117 11.69 6.31 0.43
C ALA A 117 10.33 5.67 0.79
N TYR A 118 10.14 5.26 2.04
CA TYR A 118 8.84 4.76 2.50
C TYR A 118 7.77 5.85 2.47
N TYR A 119 8.12 7.09 2.82
CA TYR A 119 7.18 8.19 2.80
C TYR A 119 6.84 8.64 1.38
N THR A 120 7.85 8.78 0.52
CA THR A 120 7.63 9.20 -0.87
C THR A 120 6.83 8.15 -1.64
N HIS A 121 7.06 6.86 -1.40
CA HIS A 121 6.31 5.79 -2.04
C HIS A 121 4.89 5.59 -1.45
N ALA A 122 4.67 5.92 -0.18
CA ALA A 122 3.34 5.91 0.41
C ALA A 122 2.40 6.98 -0.19
N VAL A 123 2.94 8.05 -0.78
CA VAL A 123 2.17 9.15 -1.37
C VAL A 123 1.82 8.90 -2.85
N ILE A 124 2.41 7.89 -3.51
CA ILE A 124 2.10 7.49 -4.89
C ILE A 124 0.58 7.44 -5.18
N PRO A 125 -0.25 6.68 -4.43
CA PRO A 125 -1.68 6.61 -4.70
C PRO A 125 -2.39 7.97 -4.57
N ILE A 126 -1.90 8.86 -3.70
CA ILE A 126 -2.44 10.22 -3.54
C ILE A 126 -2.14 11.06 -4.79
N ILE A 127 -0.91 10.99 -5.32
CA ILE A 127 -0.54 11.68 -6.55
C ILE A 127 -1.37 11.17 -7.72
N ALA A 128 -1.50 9.84 -7.84
CA ALA A 128 -2.32 9.22 -8.89
C ALA A 128 -3.78 9.69 -8.80
N PHE A 129 -4.34 9.74 -7.59
CA PHE A 129 -5.71 10.23 -7.37
C PHE A 129 -5.87 11.71 -7.78
N ILE A 130 -4.92 12.58 -7.40
CA ILE A 130 -4.94 13.99 -7.80
C ILE A 130 -4.87 14.12 -9.32
N CYS A 131 -3.97 13.37 -9.98
CA CYS A 131 -3.84 13.34 -11.43
C CYS A 131 -5.15 12.92 -12.12
N ILE A 132 -5.80 11.86 -11.64
CA ILE A 132 -7.10 11.41 -12.17
C ILE A 132 -8.16 12.51 -12.00
N ARG A 133 -8.18 13.19 -10.84
CA ARG A 133 -9.15 14.25 -10.54
C ARG A 133 -8.99 15.50 -11.41
N VAL A 134 -7.79 15.79 -11.90
CA VAL A 134 -7.55 16.89 -12.85
C VAL A 134 -7.81 16.50 -14.31
N GLY A 135 -8.38 15.31 -14.55
CA GLY A 135 -8.81 14.85 -15.88
C GLY A 135 -7.77 14.03 -16.64
N MET A 136 -6.70 13.57 -15.98
CA MET A 136 -5.68 12.74 -16.61
C MET A 136 -6.17 11.29 -16.76
N PRO A 137 -5.83 10.59 -17.86
CA PRO A 137 -6.08 9.16 -18.00
C PRO A 137 -5.46 8.36 -16.83
N ILE A 138 -6.12 7.28 -16.43
CA ILE A 138 -5.70 6.46 -15.26
C ILE A 138 -4.27 5.94 -15.46
N GLU A 139 -3.96 5.37 -16.63
CA GLU A 139 -2.63 4.82 -16.93
C GLU A 139 -1.54 5.88 -16.81
N LEU A 140 -1.75 7.06 -17.39
CA LEU A 140 -0.80 8.17 -17.33
C LEU A 140 -0.63 8.68 -15.90
N SER A 141 -1.72 8.74 -15.14
CA SER A 141 -1.72 9.16 -13.73
C SER A 141 -0.86 8.23 -12.87
N VAL A 142 -0.98 6.92 -13.08
CA VAL A 142 -0.16 5.91 -12.36
C VAL A 142 1.31 6.04 -12.74
N ILE A 143 1.62 6.20 -14.03
CA ILE A 143 3.00 6.36 -14.51
C ILE A 143 3.66 7.59 -13.86
N ILE A 144 2.99 8.75 -13.91
CA ILE A 144 3.51 9.98 -13.31
C ILE A 144 3.67 9.82 -11.81
N ALA A 145 2.68 9.25 -11.13
CA ALA A 145 2.71 9.05 -9.69
C ALA A 145 3.89 8.18 -9.23
N VAL A 146 4.31 7.19 -10.03
CA VAL A 146 5.49 6.35 -9.73
C VAL A 146 6.81 7.08 -10.01
N ILE A 147 6.85 7.94 -11.03
CA ILE A 147 8.09 8.66 -11.42
C ILE A 147 8.40 9.81 -10.45
N VAL A 148 7.39 10.57 -10.01
CA VAL A 148 7.56 11.79 -9.18
C VAL A 148 8.33 11.58 -7.87
N PRO A 149 8.15 10.48 -7.13
CA PRO A 149 8.92 10.18 -5.92
C PRO A 149 10.43 10.03 -6.13
N GLU A 150 10.87 9.56 -7.30
CA GLU A 150 12.27 9.16 -7.50
C GLU A 150 13.27 10.33 -7.55
N PRO A 151 12.97 11.48 -8.19
CA PRO A 151 13.79 12.69 -8.07
C PRO A 151 13.98 13.13 -6.61
N ILE A 152 12.92 13.06 -5.79
CA ILE A 152 13.00 13.41 -4.37
C ILE A 152 13.94 12.44 -3.66
N ASN A 153 13.73 11.14 -3.85
CA ASN A 153 14.60 10.10 -3.30
C ASN A 153 16.07 10.31 -3.69
N TYR A 154 16.35 10.66 -4.94
CA TYR A 154 17.70 10.92 -5.45
C TYR A 154 18.36 12.13 -4.76
N CYS A 155 17.62 13.24 -4.56
CA CYS A 155 18.12 14.40 -3.84
C CYS A 155 18.56 14.03 -2.40
N TYR A 156 17.76 13.22 -1.70
CA TYR A 156 18.10 12.74 -0.36
C TYR A 156 19.31 11.80 -0.36
N TYR A 157 19.39 10.88 -1.34
CA TYR A 157 20.57 10.02 -1.52
C TYR A 157 21.85 10.85 -1.69
N LYS A 158 21.83 11.87 -2.56
CA LYS A 158 22.99 12.74 -2.80
C LYS A 158 23.41 13.49 -1.54
N LYS A 159 22.45 14.05 -0.80
CA LYS A 159 22.70 14.75 0.47
C LYS A 159 23.33 13.81 1.50
N GLN A 160 22.80 12.60 1.64
CA GLN A 160 23.32 11.62 2.59
C GLN A 160 24.75 11.18 2.24
N ARG A 161 25.07 11.06 0.95
CA ARG A 161 26.44 10.74 0.49
C ARG A 161 27.41 11.88 0.78
N ALA A 162 26.99 13.13 0.59
CA ALA A 162 27.82 14.30 0.90
C ALA A 162 28.15 14.37 2.40
N ASN A 163 27.17 14.17 3.28
CA ASN A 163 27.39 14.18 4.73
C ASN A 163 28.36 13.07 5.18
N ARG A 164 28.21 11.85 4.67
CA ARG A 164 29.12 10.72 4.99
C ARG A 164 30.55 10.95 4.50
N ALA A 165 30.76 11.78 3.48
CA ALA A 165 32.08 12.15 2.99
C ALA A 165 32.76 13.22 3.86
N GLN A 166 31.99 13.97 4.66
CA GLN A 166 32.51 14.96 5.61
C GLN A 166 32.81 14.33 6.99
N GLU A 167 32.23 13.17 7.28
CA GLU A 167 32.47 12.39 8.51
C GLU A 167 33.68 11.45 8.43
N LYS A 168 34.38 11.39 7.28
CA LYS A 168 35.59 10.62 7.04
C LYS A 168 36.80 11.53 6.89
#